data_AF-A0A3A6I215-F1
#
_entry.id   AF-A0A3A6I215-F1
#
_cell.length_a   1.000
_cell.length_b   1.000
_cell.length_c   1.000
_cell.angle_alpha   90.00
_cell.angle_beta   90.00
_cell.angle_gamma   90.00
#
_symmetry.space_group_name_H-M   'P 1'
#
loop_
_entity.id
_entity.type
_entity.pdbx_description
1 polymer ?
#
loop_
_entity_poly.entity_id
_entity_poly.type
_entity_poly.pdbx_seq_one_letter_code
_entity_poly.pdbx_strand_id
1 'polypeptide(L)'
;MILKIGRSRNKMDIGTLLKWMPDRLFLTLKYFAKTGKWMHWNRPTSFNEKIQWLKVYDRNPEYTLMVDKYEAKKYVAARIGEEYIIPTLGVWDSFDEIDFDKLPKQFVLKCTHDSGGLVIVKDKDQLDLLSAKAKIEKCLKRNYFWGTREWPYKNVQPRIIAEKYMVDESGYELKDYKLFTFNGFVKALYIATDRQSKEAEMKWNFYDMNFEKLPFWNAHPNSDLEMKRPESLSKMRELVEKLSKGIPHVRVDFYDINGQIYFGEMTFYHNSGFSAFHPEEWDYKFGEWIKLPDSIGGGYLIANKGYILWIHEGELHDIMDYKFFCLNGVCKCMKVDFDRFIEHRANYYDIQGNLLDLGETICPPDPQRAIVLPKSKEQMMKLAEKLSINIPLLRVDFYEVNGKIFFGELTFFPASGFGSFIKDEWDYRLGSWLMLSDK
;
A
#
# COMPACT_ATOMS: atom_id res chain seq x y z
N MET A 1 -34.10 -13.85 20.28
CA MET A 1 -33.61 -13.23 21.52
C MET A 1 -32.14 -12.86 21.30
N ILE A 2 -31.89 -11.68 20.70
CA ILE A 2 -30.55 -11.26 20.26
C ILE A 2 -29.92 -10.47 21.41
N LEU A 3 -28.84 -11.01 21.99
CA LEU A 3 -28.06 -10.37 23.04
C LEU A 3 -27.50 -9.03 22.53
N LYS A 4 -28.08 -7.92 22.98
CA LYS A 4 -27.43 -6.60 23.00
C LYS A 4 -26.18 -6.72 23.86
N ILE A 5 -25.04 -6.92 23.22
CA ILE A 5 -23.75 -6.87 23.89
C ILE A 5 -23.47 -5.41 24.27
N GLY A 6 -23.74 -5.07 25.53
CA GLY A 6 -23.33 -3.82 26.15
C GLY A 6 -21.81 -3.65 26.12
N ARG A 7 -21.38 -2.39 26.00
CA ARG A 7 -19.98 -1.94 26.14
C ARG A 7 -19.53 -2.21 27.58
N SER A 8 -18.89 -3.36 27.83
CA SER A 8 -18.14 -3.59 29.08
C SER A 8 -16.64 -3.54 28.82
N ARG A 9 -15.92 -2.91 29.77
CA ARG A 9 -14.45 -2.89 29.87
C ARG A 9 -13.96 -4.32 30.10
N ASN A 10 -12.91 -4.73 29.37
CA ASN A 10 -12.30 -6.09 29.32
C ASN A 10 -13.03 -7.16 28.50
N LYS A 11 -13.31 -6.91 27.22
CA LYS A 11 -13.48 -8.00 26.25
C LYS A 11 -12.16 -8.28 25.55
N MET A 12 -11.66 -9.51 25.72
CA MET A 12 -10.62 -10.05 24.86
C MET A 12 -11.11 -9.91 23.41
N ASP A 13 -10.33 -9.25 22.55
CA ASP A 13 -10.74 -8.99 21.18
C ASP A 13 -10.91 -10.33 20.46
N ILE A 14 -12.14 -10.64 20.03
CA ILE A 14 -12.51 -11.87 19.32
C ILE A 14 -11.58 -12.11 18.12
N GLY A 15 -11.05 -11.05 17.50
CA GLY A 15 -10.06 -11.15 16.43
C GLY A 15 -8.78 -11.89 16.83
N THR A 16 -8.38 -11.79 18.10
CA THR A 16 -7.21 -12.46 18.68
C THR A 16 -7.42 -13.96 18.91
N LEU A 17 -8.68 -14.41 19.05
CA LEU A 17 -9.04 -15.83 19.17
C LEU A 17 -9.15 -16.53 17.81
N LEU A 18 -9.31 -15.76 16.73
CA LEU A 18 -9.51 -16.24 15.36
C LEU A 18 -8.26 -16.04 14.49
N LYS A 19 -7.05 -16.11 15.06
CA LYS A 19 -5.79 -15.94 14.31
C LYS A 19 -5.56 -17.02 13.26
N TRP A 20 -6.10 -18.22 13.49
CA TRP A 20 -6.02 -19.35 12.56
C TRP A 20 -6.89 -19.16 11.31
N MET A 21 -7.85 -18.23 11.34
CA MET A 21 -8.80 -18.03 10.25
C MET A 21 -8.18 -17.16 9.14
N PRO A 22 -8.28 -17.57 7.86
CA PRO A 22 -7.86 -16.75 6.74
C PRO A 22 -8.51 -15.36 6.75
N ASP A 23 -7.75 -14.32 6.39
CA ASP A 23 -8.20 -12.92 6.53
C ASP A 23 -9.50 -12.63 5.77
N ARG A 24 -9.64 -13.16 4.54
CA ARG A 24 -10.84 -13.00 3.72
C ARG A 24 -12.08 -13.61 4.40
N LEU A 25 -11.95 -14.80 4.99
CA LEU A 25 -13.06 -15.46 5.70
C LEU A 25 -13.42 -14.68 6.98
N PHE A 26 -12.41 -14.30 7.77
CA PHE A 26 -12.60 -13.50 8.98
C PHE A 26 -13.33 -12.18 8.68
N LEU A 27 -12.87 -11.45 7.66
CA LEU A 27 -13.48 -10.17 7.28
C LEU A 27 -14.89 -10.35 6.73
N THR A 28 -15.16 -11.42 5.99
CA THR A 28 -16.53 -11.71 5.50
C THR A 28 -17.51 -11.89 6.66
N LEU A 29 -17.17 -12.71 7.65
CA LEU A 29 -18.02 -12.97 8.82
C LEU A 29 -18.15 -11.72 9.71
N LYS A 30 -17.04 -11.01 9.94
CA LYS A 30 -17.04 -9.79 10.76
C LYS A 30 -17.81 -8.66 10.10
N TYR A 31 -17.71 -8.51 8.78
CA TYR A 31 -18.49 -7.53 8.01
C TYR A 31 -19.98 -7.81 8.16
N PHE A 32 -20.44 -9.03 7.91
CA PHE A 32 -21.84 -9.42 8.11
C PHE A 32 -22.32 -9.15 9.55
N ALA A 33 -21.52 -9.53 10.55
CA ALA A 33 -21.87 -9.29 11.96
C ALA A 33 -21.94 -7.80 12.34
N LYS A 34 -21.26 -6.91 11.61
CA LYS A 34 -21.23 -5.46 11.87
C LYS A 34 -22.25 -4.67 11.07
N THR A 35 -22.50 -5.07 9.83
CA THR A 35 -23.31 -4.30 8.87
C THR A 35 -24.64 -4.96 8.53
N GLY A 36 -24.80 -6.25 8.83
CA GLY A 36 -25.95 -7.06 8.39
C GLY A 36 -25.92 -7.43 6.91
N LYS A 37 -24.85 -7.08 6.17
CA LYS A 37 -24.71 -7.30 4.72
C LYS A 37 -23.56 -8.26 4.42
N TRP A 38 -23.70 -9.08 3.39
CA TRP A 38 -22.60 -9.92 2.89
C TRP A 38 -21.67 -9.11 1.99
N MET A 39 -20.39 -9.49 2.00
CA MET A 39 -19.32 -8.81 1.28
C MET A 39 -19.23 -9.28 -0.19
N HIS A 40 -19.26 -8.36 -1.15
CA HIS A 40 -19.09 -8.67 -2.57
C HIS A 40 -17.63 -8.55 -3.04
N TRP A 41 -16.80 -9.57 -2.76
CA TRP A 41 -15.36 -9.52 -3.03
C TRP A 41 -14.97 -9.30 -4.51
N ASN A 42 -15.74 -9.85 -5.45
CA ASN A 42 -15.41 -9.78 -6.88
C ASN A 42 -15.83 -8.44 -7.53
N ARG A 43 -16.74 -7.72 -6.88
CA ARG A 43 -17.26 -6.43 -7.37
C ARG A 43 -17.68 -5.54 -6.19
N PRO A 44 -16.74 -5.12 -5.32
CA PRO A 44 -17.06 -4.25 -4.20
C PRO A 44 -17.47 -2.88 -4.73
N THR A 45 -18.60 -2.36 -4.26
CA THR A 45 -19.16 -1.09 -4.76
C THR A 45 -19.11 0.00 -3.71
N SER A 46 -19.45 -0.30 -2.45
CA SER A 46 -19.43 0.68 -1.37
C SER A 46 -18.02 0.97 -0.85
N PHE A 47 -17.84 2.10 -0.18
CA PHE A 47 -16.58 2.46 0.49
C PHE A 47 -16.18 1.40 1.50
N ASN A 48 -17.10 1.01 2.37
CA ASN A 48 -16.84 -0.02 3.39
C ASN A 48 -16.42 -1.36 2.78
N GLU A 49 -17.06 -1.79 1.69
CA GLU A 49 -16.67 -2.98 0.93
C GLU A 49 -15.25 -2.84 0.35
N LYS A 50 -14.95 -1.73 -0.32
CA LYS A 50 -13.63 -1.47 -0.89
C LYS A 50 -12.54 -1.40 0.18
N ILE A 51 -12.82 -0.88 1.38
CA ILE A 51 -11.88 -0.95 2.50
C ILE A 51 -11.58 -2.40 2.91
N GLN A 52 -12.58 -3.29 2.97
CA GLN A 52 -12.31 -4.71 3.26
C GLN A 52 -11.50 -5.36 2.14
N TRP A 53 -11.78 -5.01 0.88
CA TRP A 53 -10.98 -5.45 -0.27
C TRP A 53 -9.51 -5.05 -0.13
N LEU A 54 -9.23 -3.77 0.16
CA LEU A 54 -7.87 -3.25 0.31
C LEU A 54 -7.09 -3.94 1.43
N LYS A 55 -7.72 -4.31 2.55
CA LYS A 55 -7.04 -5.07 3.63
C LYS A 55 -6.52 -6.44 3.18
N VAL A 56 -7.20 -7.07 2.23
CA VAL A 56 -6.83 -8.40 1.74
C VAL A 56 -5.86 -8.30 0.57
N TYR A 57 -6.07 -7.34 -0.33
CA TYR A 57 -5.41 -7.31 -1.63
C TYR A 57 -4.49 -6.12 -1.87
N ASP A 58 -4.52 -5.05 -1.07
CA ASP A 58 -3.59 -3.91 -1.18
C ASP A 58 -2.58 -3.93 -0.03
N ARG A 59 -1.59 -4.82 -0.16
CA ARG A 59 -0.60 -5.14 0.87
C ARG A 59 0.78 -4.57 0.55
N ASN A 60 0.85 -3.25 0.40
CA ASN A 60 2.11 -2.54 0.13
C ASN A 60 2.92 -2.32 1.44
N PRO A 61 4.11 -2.93 1.61
CA PRO A 61 4.89 -2.86 2.85
C PRO A 61 5.32 -1.47 3.26
N GLU A 62 5.36 -0.50 2.33
CA GLU A 62 5.59 0.90 2.67
C GLU A 62 4.52 1.42 3.65
N TYR A 63 3.29 0.91 3.60
CA TYR A 63 2.22 1.31 4.52
C TYR A 63 2.55 1.00 5.98
N THR A 64 3.35 -0.03 6.26
CA THR A 64 3.81 -0.34 7.63
C THR A 64 4.66 0.80 8.19
N LEU A 65 5.50 1.44 7.37
CA LEU A 65 6.26 2.63 7.76
C LEU A 65 5.34 3.82 8.02
N MET A 66 4.29 3.97 7.21
CA MET A 66 3.37 5.11 7.29
C MET A 66 2.42 5.06 8.49
N VAL A 67 2.18 3.89 9.09
CA VAL A 67 1.34 3.75 10.29
C VAL A 67 2.12 3.61 11.60
N ASP A 68 3.44 3.35 11.55
CA ASP A 68 4.31 3.44 12.71
C ASP A 68 4.49 4.91 13.09
N LYS A 69 3.96 5.35 14.25
CA LYS A 69 3.99 6.77 14.64
C LYS A 69 5.38 7.38 14.73
N TYR A 70 6.44 6.58 14.88
CA TYR A 70 7.80 7.07 14.86
C TYR A 70 8.36 7.14 13.43
N GLU A 71 8.24 6.06 12.65
CA GLU A 71 8.78 6.04 11.27
C GLU A 71 7.98 6.93 10.31
N ALA A 72 6.66 7.05 10.52
CA ALA A 72 5.78 7.92 9.74
C ALA A 72 6.25 9.37 9.76
N LYS A 73 6.80 9.84 10.88
CA LYS A 73 7.36 11.20 10.97
C LYS A 73 8.50 11.42 10.00
N LYS A 74 9.43 10.46 9.90
CA LYS A 74 10.56 10.52 8.95
C LYS A 74 10.05 10.45 7.51
N TYR A 75 9.09 9.57 7.25
CA TYR A 75 8.45 9.44 5.94
C TYR A 75 7.79 10.74 5.47
N VAL A 76 7.07 11.41 6.38
CA VAL A 76 6.37 12.67 6.15
C VAL A 76 7.36 13.83 6.03
N ALA A 77 8.33 13.95 6.94
CA ALA A 77 9.35 15.00 6.91
C ALA A 77 10.12 15.02 5.59
N ALA A 78 10.51 13.85 5.07
CA ALA A 78 11.20 13.73 3.79
C ALA A 78 10.37 14.22 2.58
N ARG A 79 9.04 14.34 2.71
CA ARG A 79 8.13 14.71 1.62
C ARG A 79 7.57 16.12 1.75
N ILE A 80 7.31 16.56 2.96
CA ILE A 80 6.67 17.85 3.20
C ILE A 80 7.50 18.80 4.07
N GLY A 81 8.54 18.34 4.76
CA GLY A 81 9.39 19.16 5.64
C GLY A 81 9.23 18.81 7.13
N GLU A 82 10.31 19.01 7.89
CA GLU A 82 10.38 18.77 9.34
C GLU A 82 9.54 19.77 10.16
N GLU A 83 9.26 20.96 9.61
CA GLU A 83 8.43 21.98 10.24
C GLU A 83 6.98 21.54 10.50
N TYR A 84 6.53 20.48 9.82
CA TYR A 84 5.21 19.89 9.99
C TYR A 84 5.19 18.73 11.00
N ILE A 85 6.30 18.40 11.65
CA ILE A 85 6.38 17.26 12.57
C ILE A 85 6.32 17.72 14.03
N ILE A 86 5.47 17.08 14.84
CA ILE A 86 5.50 17.27 16.29
C ILE A 86 6.81 16.69 16.85
N PRO A 87 7.59 17.47 17.63
CA PRO A 87 8.84 17.00 18.20
C PRO A 87 8.69 15.70 19.01
N THR A 88 9.50 14.70 18.65
CA THR A 88 9.66 13.46 19.43
C THR A 88 10.70 13.69 20.51
N LEU A 89 10.33 13.44 21.77
CA LEU A 89 11.16 13.62 22.95
C LEU A 89 11.98 12.37 23.29
N GLY A 90 11.54 11.20 22.84
CA GLY A 90 12.25 9.93 23.01
C GLY A 90 11.50 8.75 22.41
N VAL A 91 12.21 7.63 22.27
CA VAL A 91 11.72 6.34 21.77
C VAL A 91 12.35 5.22 22.58
N TRP A 92 11.55 4.23 22.98
CA TRP A 92 11.97 3.13 23.85
C TRP A 92 11.25 1.83 23.48
N ASP A 93 11.86 0.70 23.80
CA ASP A 93 11.28 -0.63 23.54
C ASP A 93 10.42 -1.12 24.71
N SER A 94 10.70 -0.63 25.92
CA SER A 94 9.93 -0.94 27.14
C SER A 94 9.67 0.29 28.00
N PHE A 95 8.63 0.23 28.86
CA PHE A 95 8.29 1.37 29.73
C PHE A 95 9.38 1.64 30.78
N ASP A 96 10.14 0.62 31.16
CA ASP A 96 11.19 0.71 32.18
C ASP A 96 12.46 1.41 31.68
N GLU A 97 12.62 1.57 30.37
CA GLU A 97 13.73 2.34 29.77
C GLU A 97 13.48 3.86 29.79
N ILE A 98 12.26 4.30 30.11
CA ILE A 98 11.89 5.71 30.06
C ILE A 98 12.53 6.44 31.26
N ASP A 99 13.49 7.32 30.96
CA ASP A 99 14.01 8.29 31.92
C ASP A 99 13.07 9.49 32.03
N PHE A 100 12.13 9.42 32.97
CA PHE A 100 11.14 10.48 33.21
C PHE A 100 11.76 11.79 33.68
N ASP A 101 12.96 11.80 34.23
CA ASP A 101 13.61 13.04 34.70
C ASP A 101 14.05 13.90 33.51
N LYS A 102 14.43 13.28 32.40
CA LYS A 102 14.77 13.96 31.14
C LYS A 102 13.55 14.48 30.37
N LEU A 103 12.34 14.01 30.69
CA LEU A 103 11.12 14.46 30.04
C LEU A 103 10.63 15.80 30.62
N PRO A 104 10.02 16.66 29.79
CA PRO A 104 9.45 17.92 30.25
C PRO A 104 8.28 17.72 31.21
N LYS A 105 7.80 18.82 31.79
CA LYS A 105 6.65 18.81 32.72
C LYS A 105 5.36 18.27 32.09
N GLN A 106 5.22 18.38 30.75
CA GLN A 106 4.06 17.93 30.00
C GLN A 106 4.48 17.20 28.72
N PHE A 107 3.90 16.05 28.45
CA PHE A 107 4.19 15.23 27.26
C PHE A 107 3.07 14.24 27.00
N VAL A 108 3.15 13.53 25.88
CA VAL A 108 2.22 12.46 25.52
C VAL A 108 3.00 11.20 25.22
N LEU A 109 2.73 10.12 25.95
CA LEU A 109 3.26 8.78 25.63
C LEU A 109 2.30 8.09 24.66
N LYS A 110 2.85 7.50 23.59
CA LYS A 110 2.10 6.75 22.59
C LYS A 110 2.80 5.43 22.25
N CYS A 111 2.03 4.38 22.00
CA CYS A 111 2.52 3.19 21.30
C CYS A 111 2.59 3.47 19.80
N THR A 112 3.68 3.06 19.15
CA THR A 112 3.90 3.30 17.71
C THR A 112 2.93 2.55 16.82
N HIS A 113 2.48 1.35 17.23
CA HIS A 113 1.86 0.33 16.38
C HIS A 113 0.34 0.17 16.52
N ASP A 114 -0.32 0.96 17.38
CA ASP A 114 -1.73 0.71 17.72
C ASP A 114 -2.61 1.97 17.77
N SER A 115 -3.91 1.77 18.01
CA SER A 115 -4.81 2.83 18.47
C SER A 115 -5.19 2.60 19.93
N GLY A 116 -5.05 3.65 20.74
CA GLY A 116 -5.46 3.67 22.15
C GLY A 116 -4.34 3.49 23.18
N GLY A 117 -3.14 3.05 22.78
CA GLY A 117 -1.92 3.07 23.61
C GLY A 117 -1.45 4.50 23.81
N LEU A 118 -2.12 5.25 24.67
CA LEU A 118 -1.96 6.70 24.85
C LEU A 118 -2.02 7.09 26.34
N VAL A 119 -1.04 7.85 26.83
CA VAL A 119 -1.08 8.50 28.15
C VAL A 119 -0.76 9.97 27.95
N ILE A 120 -1.70 10.84 28.27
CA ILE A 120 -1.52 12.30 28.20
C ILE A 120 -1.07 12.77 29.58
N VAL A 121 0.12 13.37 29.66
CA VAL A 121 0.72 13.88 30.88
C VAL A 121 0.68 15.40 30.85
N LYS A 122 -0.32 15.99 31.51
CA LYS A 122 -0.45 17.46 31.65
C LYS A 122 0.34 18.01 32.83
N ASP A 123 0.72 17.15 33.77
CA ASP A 123 1.60 17.47 34.88
C ASP A 123 2.33 16.19 35.29
N LYS A 124 3.66 16.17 35.07
CA LYS A 124 4.52 15.02 35.38
C LYS A 124 4.50 14.65 36.86
N ASP A 125 4.30 15.60 37.77
CA ASP A 125 4.33 15.32 39.22
C ASP A 125 3.03 14.67 39.70
N GLN A 126 1.97 14.77 38.90
CA GLN A 126 0.67 14.13 39.14
C GLN A 126 0.53 12.80 38.38
N LEU A 127 1.59 12.34 37.71
CA LEU A 127 1.54 11.13 36.89
C LEU A 127 1.52 9.88 37.77
N ASP A 128 0.43 9.11 37.67
CA ASP A 128 0.39 7.73 38.18
C ASP A 128 1.21 6.82 37.25
N LEU A 129 2.48 6.62 37.61
CA LEU A 129 3.42 5.78 36.86
C LEU A 129 2.97 4.32 36.79
N LEU A 130 2.34 3.78 37.85
CA LEU A 130 1.89 2.38 37.87
C LEU A 130 0.76 2.16 36.88
N SER A 131 -0.23 3.05 36.86
CA SER A 131 -1.34 3.00 35.90
C SER A 131 -0.86 3.25 34.46
N ALA A 132 0.06 4.20 34.26
CA ALA A 132 0.65 4.48 32.96
C ALA A 132 1.42 3.27 32.41
N LYS A 133 2.28 2.66 33.23
CA LYS A 133 3.02 1.44 32.90
C LYS A 133 2.08 0.30 32.54
N ALA A 134 1.10 0.01 33.40
CA ALA A 134 0.14 -1.07 33.17
C ALA A 134 -0.63 -0.90 31.85
N LYS A 135 -1.00 0.34 31.50
CA LYS A 135 -1.70 0.64 30.24
C LYS A 135 -0.80 0.45 29.02
N ILE A 136 0.40 1.04 29.02
CA ILE A 136 1.32 0.99 27.88
C ILE A 136 1.84 -0.43 27.64
N GLU A 137 2.28 -1.13 28.69
CA GLU A 137 2.77 -2.52 28.60
C GLU A 137 1.70 -3.50 28.11
N LYS A 138 0.43 -3.25 28.47
CA LYS A 138 -0.70 -4.02 27.91
C LYS A 138 -0.86 -3.79 26.41
N CYS A 139 -0.68 -2.56 25.94
CA CYS A 139 -0.77 -2.20 24.52
C CYS A 139 0.43 -2.76 23.71
N LEU A 140 1.65 -2.72 24.24
CA LEU A 140 2.85 -3.27 23.59
C LEU A 140 2.71 -4.75 23.24
N LYS A 141 2.06 -5.55 24.11
CA LYS A 141 1.83 -6.98 23.89
C LYS A 141 0.79 -7.31 22.81
N ARG A 142 0.02 -6.31 22.36
CA ARG A 142 -1.05 -6.51 21.38
C ARG A 142 -0.54 -6.21 19.98
N ASN A 143 -0.67 -7.16 19.05
CA ASN A 143 -0.56 -6.86 17.63
C ASN A 143 -1.93 -6.38 17.09
N TYR A 144 -2.00 -5.10 16.71
CA TYR A 144 -3.22 -4.39 16.34
C TYR A 144 -3.92 -4.99 15.10
N PHE A 145 -3.15 -5.61 14.19
CA PHE A 145 -3.69 -6.28 12.99
C PHE A 145 -4.75 -7.33 13.32
N TRP A 146 -4.59 -8.12 14.38
CA TRP A 146 -5.47 -9.26 14.62
C TRP A 146 -6.91 -8.85 14.94
N GLY A 147 -7.15 -7.64 15.44
CA GLY A 147 -8.49 -7.17 15.75
C GLY A 147 -9.36 -7.00 14.50
N THR A 148 -8.83 -6.36 13.47
CA THR A 148 -9.61 -5.88 12.31
C THR A 148 -8.97 -6.20 10.95
N ARG A 149 -7.89 -6.98 10.95
CA ARG A 149 -7.02 -7.31 9.80
C ARG A 149 -6.55 -6.08 9.04
N GLU A 150 -6.25 -5.01 9.77
CA GLU A 150 -5.67 -3.80 9.21
C GLU A 150 -4.20 -4.05 8.89
N TRP A 151 -3.95 -4.50 7.65
CA TRP A 151 -2.68 -5.04 7.20
C TRP A 151 -1.44 -4.16 7.47
N PRO A 152 -1.45 -2.81 7.32
CA PRO A 152 -0.29 -1.97 7.59
C PRO A 152 0.30 -2.17 9.00
N TYR A 153 -0.55 -2.45 9.99
CA TYR A 153 -0.14 -2.63 11.38
C TYR A 153 0.46 -4.02 11.68
N LYS A 154 0.40 -4.98 10.74
CA LYS A 154 0.77 -6.38 10.99
C LYS A 154 2.21 -6.55 11.46
N ASN A 155 3.12 -5.77 10.85
CA ASN A 155 4.56 -5.91 11.00
C ASN A 155 5.21 -4.69 11.67
N VAL A 156 4.44 -3.76 12.23
CA VAL A 156 5.00 -2.62 12.98
C VAL A 156 5.63 -3.14 14.27
N GLN A 157 6.87 -2.77 14.53
CA GLN A 157 7.52 -3.10 15.80
C GLN A 157 6.92 -2.27 16.94
N PRO A 158 6.36 -2.90 17.99
CA PRO A 158 5.81 -2.18 19.15
C PRO A 158 6.91 -1.43 19.89
N ARG A 159 6.80 -0.10 19.94
CA ARG A 159 7.69 0.79 20.69
C ARG A 159 6.86 1.87 21.39
N ILE A 160 7.48 2.55 22.34
CA ILE A 160 6.93 3.72 23.03
C ILE A 160 7.60 4.96 22.47
N ILE A 161 6.81 6.00 22.15
CA ILE A 161 7.32 7.34 21.88
C ILE A 161 6.77 8.33 22.89
N ALA A 162 7.58 9.32 23.25
CA ALA A 162 7.13 10.54 23.91
C ALA A 162 7.08 11.68 22.89
N GLU A 163 5.99 12.42 22.84
CA GLU A 163 5.84 13.62 22.03
C GLU A 163 5.62 14.85 22.91
N LYS A 164 6.04 16.01 22.40
CA LYS A 164 5.71 17.29 23.03
C LYS A 164 4.19 17.40 23.18
N TYR A 165 3.72 17.77 24.37
CA TYR A 165 2.31 18.09 24.59
C TYR A 165 1.98 19.39 23.85
N MET A 166 0.94 19.35 23.02
CA MET A 166 0.48 20.46 22.21
C MET A 166 -0.99 20.74 22.52
N VAL A 167 -1.37 22.01 22.50
CA VAL A 167 -2.77 22.49 22.60
C VAL A 167 -2.94 23.67 21.66
N ASP A 168 -4.15 23.84 21.15
CA ASP A 168 -4.53 25.01 20.36
C ASP A 168 -4.88 26.21 21.26
N GLU A 169 -5.42 27.28 20.67
CA GLU A 169 -5.81 28.51 21.37
C GLU A 169 -6.85 28.30 22.49
N SER A 170 -7.56 27.17 22.51
CA SER A 170 -8.48 26.83 23.59
C SER A 170 -7.75 26.49 24.89
N GLY A 171 -6.48 26.07 24.80
CA GLY A 171 -5.68 25.59 25.93
C GLY A 171 -6.05 24.19 26.42
N TYR A 172 -7.00 23.50 25.80
CA TYR A 172 -7.41 22.14 26.19
C TYR A 172 -7.64 21.17 25.02
N GLU A 173 -7.91 21.66 23.82
CA GLU A 173 -8.11 20.87 22.60
C GLU A 173 -6.98 21.03 21.58
N LEU A 174 -6.96 20.11 20.62
CA LEU A 174 -6.18 20.21 19.40
C LEU A 174 -7.19 19.99 18.26
N LYS A 175 -7.49 21.04 17.50
CA LYS A 175 -8.32 20.91 16.30
C LYS A 175 -7.68 19.95 15.31
N ASP A 176 -8.36 18.83 15.11
CA ASP A 176 -7.91 17.67 14.35
C ASP A 176 -8.70 17.62 13.03
N TYR A 177 -8.05 18.00 11.94
CA TYR A 177 -8.57 18.00 10.59
C TYR A 177 -8.23 16.69 9.90
N LYS A 178 -9.24 15.94 9.48
CA LYS A 178 -9.05 14.59 8.95
C LYS A 178 -9.45 14.54 7.49
N LEU A 179 -8.46 14.64 6.61
CA LEU A 179 -8.66 14.81 5.17
C LEU A 179 -8.65 13.44 4.46
N PHE A 180 -9.69 13.15 3.70
CA PHE A 180 -9.88 11.91 2.96
C PHE A 180 -9.35 12.08 1.54
N THR A 181 -8.38 11.24 1.20
CA THR A 181 -7.75 11.23 -0.12
C THR A 181 -8.17 10.01 -0.93
N PHE A 182 -8.22 10.20 -2.24
CA PHE A 182 -8.58 9.19 -3.21
C PHE A 182 -7.63 9.32 -4.39
N ASN A 183 -6.70 8.36 -4.53
CA ASN A 183 -5.63 8.39 -5.53
C ASN A 183 -4.84 9.71 -5.56
N GLY A 184 -4.46 10.22 -4.38
CA GLY A 184 -3.69 11.46 -4.26
C GLY A 184 -4.49 12.76 -4.23
N PHE A 185 -5.83 12.72 -4.32
CA PHE A 185 -6.67 13.92 -4.31
C PHE A 185 -7.58 13.97 -3.09
N VAL A 186 -7.62 15.12 -2.41
CA VAL A 186 -8.55 15.32 -1.28
C VAL A 186 -9.95 15.60 -1.82
N LYS A 187 -10.96 14.89 -1.31
CA LYS A 187 -12.37 15.12 -1.69
C LYS A 187 -13.29 15.46 -0.53
N ALA A 188 -12.92 15.08 0.68
CA ALA A 188 -13.69 15.37 1.87
C ALA A 188 -12.75 15.53 3.07
N LEU A 189 -13.22 16.19 4.11
CA LEU A 189 -12.61 16.16 5.43
C LEU A 189 -13.69 16.04 6.49
N TYR A 190 -13.34 15.55 7.68
CA TYR A 190 -14.17 15.81 8.85
C TYR A 190 -13.37 16.43 9.98
N ILE A 191 -14.12 17.10 10.85
CA ILE A 191 -13.64 17.67 12.09
C ILE A 191 -14.53 17.12 13.20
N ALA A 192 -13.89 16.64 14.26
CA ALA A 192 -14.60 16.12 15.42
C ALA A 192 -14.70 17.17 16.51
N THR A 193 -15.89 17.37 17.06
CA THR A 193 -16.13 18.22 18.23
C THR A 193 -16.46 17.37 19.45
N ASP A 194 -16.37 17.97 20.63
CA ASP A 194 -16.78 17.37 21.91
C ASP A 194 -16.01 16.10 22.29
N ARG A 195 -14.81 15.91 21.72
CA ARG A 195 -14.02 14.67 21.86
C ARG A 195 -13.59 14.39 23.30
N GLN A 196 -13.34 15.44 24.08
CA GLN A 196 -12.94 15.34 25.48
C GLN A 196 -14.08 15.64 26.47
N SER A 197 -15.29 15.95 25.96
CA SER A 197 -16.42 16.26 26.82
C SER A 197 -16.89 15.03 27.60
N LYS A 198 -17.14 15.21 28.90
CA LYS A 198 -17.82 14.19 29.72
C LYS A 198 -19.35 14.31 29.65
N GLU A 199 -19.85 15.42 29.11
CA GLU A 199 -21.25 15.83 29.18
C GLU A 199 -21.95 15.74 27.82
N ALA A 200 -21.20 15.85 26.72
CA ALA A 200 -21.69 15.80 25.36
C ALA A 200 -21.16 14.57 24.60
N GLU A 201 -21.97 14.06 23.67
CA GLU A 201 -21.53 13.03 22.73
C GLU A 201 -20.61 13.64 21.67
N MET A 202 -19.54 12.93 21.31
CA MET A 202 -18.65 13.30 20.20
C MET A 202 -19.42 13.38 18.88
N LYS A 203 -19.22 14.47 18.13
CA LYS A 203 -19.90 14.74 16.85
C LYS A 203 -18.91 14.95 15.72
N TRP A 204 -19.26 14.49 14.51
CA TRP A 204 -18.42 14.66 13.31
C TRP A 204 -19.18 15.44 12.24
N ASN A 205 -18.61 16.56 11.80
CA ASN A 205 -19.08 17.27 10.61
C ASN A 205 -18.13 17.00 9.45
N PHE A 206 -18.69 16.52 8.34
CA PHE A 206 -17.97 16.30 7.10
C PHE A 206 -18.16 17.50 6.18
N TYR A 207 -17.10 17.86 5.45
CA TYR A 207 -17.06 18.99 4.54
C TYR A 207 -16.38 18.59 3.23
N ASP A 208 -16.75 19.25 2.14
CA ASP A 208 -15.99 19.21 0.90
C ASP A 208 -14.78 20.18 0.94
N MET A 209 -14.09 20.35 -0.19
CA MET A 209 -12.93 21.25 -0.28
C MET A 209 -13.30 22.73 -0.46
N ASN A 210 -14.57 23.04 -0.72
CA ASN A 210 -15.11 24.39 -0.60
C ASN A 210 -15.48 24.73 0.85
N PHE A 211 -15.39 23.74 1.75
CA PHE A 211 -15.79 23.81 3.15
C PHE A 211 -17.32 23.89 3.32
N GLU A 212 -18.06 23.37 2.35
CA GLU A 212 -19.51 23.17 2.44
C GLU A 212 -19.79 21.86 3.18
N LYS A 213 -20.72 21.91 4.14
CA LYS A 213 -21.08 20.74 4.96
C LYS A 213 -21.74 19.68 4.07
N LEU A 214 -21.17 18.48 4.08
CA LEU A 214 -21.73 17.35 3.35
C LEU A 214 -22.96 16.78 4.10
N PRO A 215 -24.08 16.48 3.40
CA PRO A 215 -25.33 16.08 4.02
C PRO A 215 -25.34 14.59 4.42
N PHE A 216 -24.39 14.18 5.25
CA PHE A 216 -24.34 12.85 5.84
C PHE A 216 -23.61 12.83 7.18
N TRP A 217 -23.79 11.72 7.90
CA TRP A 217 -22.94 11.37 9.03
C TRP A 217 -22.41 9.94 8.93
N ASN A 218 -21.28 9.69 9.58
CA ASN A 218 -20.62 8.40 9.67
C ASN A 218 -20.12 8.21 11.10
N ALA A 219 -20.43 7.06 11.72
CA ALA A 219 -20.05 6.65 13.08
C ALA A 219 -20.55 7.53 14.25
N HIS A 220 -20.62 8.85 14.07
CA HIS A 220 -21.04 9.85 15.05
C HIS A 220 -22.04 10.82 14.40
N PRO A 221 -23.02 11.34 15.14
CA PRO A 221 -23.95 12.33 14.62
C PRO A 221 -23.23 13.63 14.24
N ASN A 222 -23.88 14.44 13.39
CA ASN A 222 -23.39 15.78 13.07
C ASN A 222 -23.62 16.74 14.24
N SER A 223 -22.80 17.79 14.29
CA SER A 223 -23.01 18.97 15.13
C SER A 223 -23.72 20.06 14.33
N ASP A 224 -24.61 20.79 14.99
CA ASP A 224 -25.19 22.03 14.48
C ASP A 224 -24.23 23.23 14.65
N LEU A 225 -23.09 23.02 15.30
CA LEU A 225 -22.05 24.03 15.42
C LEU A 225 -21.53 24.41 14.03
N GLU A 226 -21.70 25.68 13.69
CA GLU A 226 -21.11 26.27 12.51
C GLU A 226 -19.61 26.46 12.74
N MET A 227 -18.80 25.80 11.92
CA MET A 227 -17.35 25.92 12.00
C MET A 227 -16.83 26.86 10.93
N LYS A 228 -15.84 27.66 11.31
CA LYS A 228 -15.14 28.53 10.38
C LYS A 228 -14.14 27.72 9.58
N ARG A 229 -14.10 27.98 8.27
CA ARG A 229 -13.06 27.45 7.39
C ARG A 229 -11.70 27.91 7.90
N PRO A 230 -10.75 27.01 8.20
CA PRO A 230 -9.43 27.43 8.64
C PRO A 230 -8.65 28.01 7.46
N GLU A 231 -7.89 29.07 7.72
CA GLU A 231 -7.05 29.73 6.71
C GLU A 231 -6.01 28.78 6.10
N SER A 232 -5.54 27.83 6.92
CA SER A 232 -4.57 26.79 6.58
C SER A 232 -5.14 25.68 5.68
N LEU A 233 -6.46 25.61 5.42
CA LEU A 233 -7.08 24.49 4.68
C LEU A 233 -6.44 24.25 3.31
N SER A 234 -6.17 25.33 2.57
CA SER A 234 -5.55 25.26 1.25
C SER A 234 -4.15 24.66 1.34
N LYS A 235 -3.39 25.01 2.39
CA LYS A 235 -2.05 24.44 2.61
C LYS A 235 -2.14 22.98 3.05
N MET A 236 -3.04 22.64 3.97
CA MET A 236 -3.29 21.24 4.37
C MET A 236 -3.57 20.37 3.14
N ARG A 237 -4.44 20.84 2.23
CA ARG A 237 -4.74 20.14 0.98
C ARG A 237 -3.47 19.84 0.17
N GLU A 238 -2.66 20.86 -0.10
CA GLU A 238 -1.40 20.71 -0.85
C GLU A 238 -0.48 19.64 -0.23
N LEU A 239 -0.33 19.69 1.10
CA LEU A 239 0.52 18.74 1.84
C LEU A 239 -0.04 17.32 1.79
N VAL A 240 -1.35 17.16 2.01
CA VAL A 240 -2.01 15.86 1.96
C VAL A 240 -1.95 15.23 0.56
N GLU A 241 -2.14 16.00 -0.51
CA GLU A 241 -2.05 15.50 -1.89
C GLU A 241 -0.64 15.00 -2.23
N LYS A 242 0.41 15.66 -1.70
CA LYS A 242 1.80 15.18 -1.79
C LYS A 242 2.01 13.84 -1.06
N LEU A 243 1.46 13.70 0.14
CA LEU A 243 1.63 12.49 0.98
C LEU A 243 0.83 11.28 0.47
N SER A 244 -0.30 11.52 -0.19
CA SER A 244 -1.24 10.47 -0.61
C SER A 244 -1.09 10.02 -2.06
N LYS A 245 -0.14 10.60 -2.81
CA LYS A 245 0.08 10.29 -4.22
C LYS A 245 0.33 8.79 -4.43
N GLY A 246 -0.45 8.18 -5.32
CA GLY A 246 -0.34 6.76 -5.66
C GLY A 246 -1.00 5.79 -4.68
N ILE A 247 -1.65 6.29 -3.62
CA ILE A 247 -2.38 5.47 -2.65
C ILE A 247 -3.87 5.47 -3.02
N PRO A 248 -4.53 4.29 -3.18
CA PRO A 248 -5.95 4.21 -3.54
C PRO A 248 -6.85 5.05 -2.63
N HIS A 249 -6.62 4.92 -1.32
CA HIS A 249 -7.27 5.69 -0.28
C HIS A 249 -6.39 5.77 0.96
N VAL A 250 -6.24 6.98 1.50
CA VAL A 250 -5.71 7.20 2.85
C VAL A 250 -6.32 8.47 3.43
N ARG A 251 -6.64 8.44 4.71
CA ARG A 251 -6.99 9.64 5.47
C ARG A 251 -5.71 10.19 6.10
N VAL A 252 -5.43 11.47 5.90
CA VAL A 252 -4.29 12.15 6.53
C VAL A 252 -4.84 13.15 7.52
N ASP A 253 -4.33 13.06 8.75
CA ASP A 253 -4.81 13.85 9.87
C ASP A 253 -3.78 14.93 10.18
N PHE A 254 -4.24 16.17 10.27
CA PHE A 254 -3.45 17.35 10.62
C PHE A 254 -4.03 18.05 11.84
N TYR A 255 -3.15 18.53 12.71
CA TYR A 255 -3.48 19.54 13.70
C TYR A 255 -3.20 20.93 13.14
N ASP A 256 -4.05 21.88 13.47
CA ASP A 256 -3.79 23.31 13.26
C ASP A 256 -3.67 23.99 14.63
N ILE A 257 -2.52 24.62 14.87
CA ILE A 257 -2.25 25.37 16.09
C ILE A 257 -1.85 26.78 15.68
N ASN A 258 -2.80 27.72 15.78
CA ASN A 258 -2.60 29.12 15.42
C ASN A 258 -2.05 29.32 13.99
N GLY A 259 -2.56 28.54 13.03
CA GLY A 259 -2.14 28.58 11.62
C GLY A 259 -0.94 27.70 11.29
N GLN A 260 -0.24 27.15 12.29
CA GLN A 260 0.83 26.18 12.08
C GLN A 260 0.26 24.77 12.00
N ILE A 261 0.55 24.10 10.89
CA ILE A 261 0.11 22.73 10.60
C ILE A 261 1.10 21.74 11.22
N TYR A 262 0.58 20.68 11.84
CA TYR A 262 1.37 19.54 12.32
C TYR A 262 0.73 18.21 11.92
N PHE A 263 1.53 17.30 11.38
CA PHE A 263 1.16 15.93 11.06
C PHE A 263 0.70 15.16 12.29
N GLY A 264 -0.48 14.55 12.20
CA GLY A 264 -1.05 13.67 13.20
C GLY A 264 -0.82 12.20 12.88
N GLU A 265 -1.50 11.67 11.87
CA GLU A 265 -1.39 10.27 11.45
C GLU A 265 -1.83 10.04 9.98
N MET A 266 -1.42 8.91 9.41
CA MET A 266 -2.00 8.37 8.19
C MET A 266 -2.85 7.15 8.53
N THR A 267 -4.12 7.17 8.13
CA THR A 267 -5.10 6.11 8.39
C THR A 267 -5.62 5.53 7.08
N PHE A 268 -5.21 4.30 6.77
CA PHE A 268 -5.59 3.61 5.53
C PHE A 268 -7.03 3.09 5.54
N TYR A 269 -7.53 2.71 6.72
CA TYR A 269 -8.80 2.02 6.85
C TYR A 269 -9.70 2.74 7.85
N HIS A 270 -10.31 3.84 7.42
CA HIS A 270 -11.20 4.65 8.25
C HIS A 270 -12.28 3.77 8.93
N ASN A 271 -12.36 3.82 10.26
CA ASN A 271 -13.26 2.99 11.07
C ASN A 271 -13.21 1.48 10.74
N SER A 272 -12.06 1.01 10.24
CA SER A 272 -11.87 -0.35 9.75
C SER A 272 -12.88 -0.76 8.65
N GLY A 273 -13.55 0.20 7.98
CA GLY A 273 -14.58 -0.06 6.97
C GLY A 273 -15.85 -0.74 7.51
N PHE A 274 -16.22 -0.48 8.77
CA PHE A 274 -17.40 -1.08 9.41
C PHE A 274 -18.47 -0.06 9.83
N SER A 275 -18.23 1.24 9.65
CA SER A 275 -19.17 2.29 10.06
C SER A 275 -20.14 2.61 8.92
N ALA A 276 -21.44 2.54 9.19
CA ALA A 276 -22.48 2.90 8.24
C ALA A 276 -22.47 4.41 7.94
N PHE A 277 -22.79 4.75 6.71
CA PHE A 277 -23.09 6.11 6.28
C PHE A 277 -24.61 6.32 6.32
N HIS A 278 -25.02 7.52 6.70
CA HIS A 278 -26.42 7.93 6.72
C HIS A 278 -26.60 9.29 6.04
N PRO A 279 -27.30 9.36 4.89
CA PRO A 279 -27.92 8.23 4.18
C PRO A 279 -26.91 7.29 3.50
N GLU A 280 -27.33 6.05 3.21
CA GLU A 280 -26.46 4.97 2.69
C GLU A 280 -25.78 5.32 1.36
N GLU A 281 -26.42 6.15 0.52
CA GLU A 281 -25.87 6.61 -0.76
C GLU A 281 -24.46 7.20 -0.65
N TRP A 282 -24.07 7.75 0.50
CA TRP A 282 -22.73 8.28 0.73
C TRP A 282 -21.66 7.19 0.88
N ASP A 283 -22.01 5.98 1.32
CA ASP A 283 -21.10 4.82 1.31
C ASP A 283 -20.73 4.49 -0.16
N TYR A 284 -21.70 4.54 -1.08
CA TYR A 284 -21.45 4.32 -2.50
C TYR A 284 -20.71 5.50 -3.16
N LYS A 285 -21.06 6.76 -2.87
CA LYS A 285 -20.35 7.94 -3.38
C LYS A 285 -18.86 7.93 -3.00
N PHE A 286 -18.55 7.64 -1.73
CA PHE A 286 -17.15 7.47 -1.29
C PHE A 286 -16.51 6.24 -1.96
N GLY A 287 -17.29 5.17 -2.16
CA GLY A 287 -16.87 3.99 -2.89
C GLY A 287 -16.43 4.31 -4.32
N GLU A 288 -17.20 5.08 -5.07
CA GLU A 288 -16.89 5.51 -6.44
C GLU A 288 -15.56 6.25 -6.56
N TRP A 289 -15.15 6.98 -5.51
CA TRP A 289 -13.88 7.70 -5.51
C TRP A 289 -12.67 6.78 -5.33
N ILE A 290 -12.84 5.59 -4.73
CA ILE A 290 -11.76 4.60 -4.61
C ILE A 290 -11.61 3.83 -5.92
N LYS A 291 -10.52 4.08 -6.64
CA LYS A 291 -10.04 3.20 -7.70
C LYS A 291 -9.20 2.08 -7.07
N LEU A 292 -9.67 0.84 -7.16
CA LEU A 292 -8.90 -0.32 -6.69
C LEU A 292 -7.68 -0.56 -7.58
N PRO A 293 -6.54 -1.01 -7.02
CA PRO A 293 -5.37 -1.42 -7.79
C PRO A 293 -5.70 -2.53 -8.80
N ASP A 294 -5.12 -2.44 -10.01
CA ASP A 294 -5.25 -3.47 -11.05
C ASP A 294 -4.41 -4.73 -10.73
N SER A 295 -3.44 -4.61 -9.82
CA SER A 295 -2.62 -5.70 -9.30
C SER A 295 -2.86 -5.90 -7.81
N ILE A 296 -3.02 -7.16 -7.39
CA ILE A 296 -3.02 -7.53 -5.98
C ILE A 296 -1.62 -7.30 -5.41
N GLY A 297 -1.51 -6.48 -4.37
CA GLY A 297 -0.30 -6.33 -3.56
C GLY A 297 -0.12 -7.52 -2.60
N GLY A 298 1.13 -7.83 -2.30
CA GLY A 298 1.54 -8.92 -1.41
C GLY A 298 3.04 -9.15 -1.53
N GLY A 299 3.64 -9.79 -0.52
CA GLY A 299 5.04 -10.22 -0.52
C GLY A 299 5.91 -9.70 0.64
N TYR A 300 7.23 -9.86 0.53
CA TYR A 300 8.19 -9.68 1.61
C TYR A 300 9.02 -8.43 1.41
N LEU A 301 9.12 -7.60 2.46
CA LEU A 301 10.05 -6.48 2.53
C LEU A 301 11.30 -6.93 3.29
N ILE A 302 12.44 -6.93 2.62
CA ILE A 302 13.75 -7.14 3.23
C ILE A 302 14.47 -5.79 3.21
N ALA A 303 14.55 -5.15 4.36
CA ALA A 303 15.28 -3.89 4.53
C ALA A 303 16.63 -4.17 5.21
N ASN A 304 17.72 -3.72 4.60
CA ASN A 304 19.07 -3.76 5.16
C ASN A 304 19.78 -2.41 4.95
N LYS A 305 20.94 -2.19 5.59
CA LYS A 305 21.73 -0.96 5.37
C LYS A 305 22.14 -0.84 3.90
N GLY A 306 21.48 0.06 3.18
CA GLY A 306 21.81 0.44 1.80
C GLY A 306 20.90 -0.14 0.72
N TYR A 307 19.95 -1.03 1.04
CA TYR A 307 18.98 -1.51 0.06
C TYR A 307 17.66 -1.98 0.69
N ILE A 308 16.61 -1.86 -0.12
CA ILE A 308 15.28 -2.40 0.15
C ILE A 308 14.97 -3.37 -0.99
N LEU A 309 14.76 -4.64 -0.66
CA LEU A 309 14.25 -5.64 -1.60
C LEU A 309 12.78 -5.88 -1.27
N TRP A 310 11.90 -5.58 -2.23
CA TRP A 310 10.49 -5.91 -2.16
C TRP A 310 10.20 -7.07 -3.10
N ILE A 311 9.93 -8.23 -2.52
CA ILE A 311 9.55 -9.45 -3.23
C ILE A 311 8.04 -9.45 -3.29
N HIS A 312 7.44 -9.60 -4.46
CA HIS A 312 5.99 -9.76 -4.60
C HIS A 312 5.61 -11.24 -4.50
N GLU A 313 4.57 -11.58 -3.71
CA GLU A 313 3.93 -12.90 -3.81
C GLU A 313 3.09 -12.91 -5.10
N GLY A 314 3.59 -13.58 -6.14
CA GLY A 314 2.86 -13.85 -7.38
C GLY A 314 2.36 -15.29 -7.41
N GLU A 315 1.28 -15.54 -8.15
CA GLU A 315 0.96 -16.92 -8.55
C GLU A 315 2.10 -17.46 -9.40
N LEU A 316 2.48 -18.72 -9.15
CA LEU A 316 3.58 -19.41 -9.80
C LEU A 316 3.13 -19.81 -11.22
N HIS A 317 3.02 -18.81 -12.10
CA HIS A 317 2.89 -19.02 -13.54
C HIS A 317 4.28 -19.02 -14.14
N ASP A 318 4.53 -19.93 -15.09
CA ASP A 318 5.79 -19.99 -15.80
C ASP A 318 6.08 -18.64 -16.47
N ILE A 319 7.18 -18.00 -16.10
CA ILE A 319 7.58 -16.71 -16.66
C ILE A 319 8.23 -17.00 -18.00
N MET A 320 7.45 -16.80 -19.07
CA MET A 320 7.95 -16.95 -20.43
C MET A 320 8.99 -15.87 -20.73
N ASP A 321 10.09 -16.29 -21.34
CA ASP A 321 11.19 -15.43 -21.76
C ASP A 321 11.13 -15.26 -23.28
N TYR A 322 10.84 -14.04 -23.72
CA TYR A 322 10.66 -13.68 -25.12
C TYR A 322 11.95 -13.08 -25.66
N LYS A 323 12.61 -13.78 -26.57
CA LYS A 323 13.89 -13.38 -27.15
C LYS A 323 13.72 -13.01 -28.61
N PHE A 324 13.92 -11.75 -28.94
CA PHE A 324 13.78 -11.21 -30.29
C PHE A 324 15.15 -11.19 -30.96
N PHE A 325 15.29 -11.89 -32.09
CA PHE A 325 16.51 -11.89 -32.89
C PHE A 325 16.43 -10.77 -33.92
N CYS A 326 17.17 -9.69 -33.65
CA CYS A 326 17.29 -8.55 -34.53
C CYS A 326 18.59 -8.63 -35.34
N LEU A 327 18.46 -8.61 -36.66
CA LEU A 327 19.57 -8.65 -37.60
C LEU A 327 19.58 -7.36 -38.41
N ASN A 328 20.68 -6.61 -38.30
CA ASN A 328 20.85 -5.28 -38.89
C ASN A 328 19.73 -4.30 -38.54
N GLY A 329 19.34 -4.25 -37.26
CA GLY A 329 18.27 -3.36 -36.81
C GLY A 329 16.84 -3.88 -36.99
N VAL A 330 16.64 -5.05 -37.60
CA VAL A 330 15.30 -5.56 -37.96
C VAL A 330 15.04 -6.89 -37.28
N CYS A 331 13.90 -7.02 -36.61
CA CYS A 331 13.50 -8.28 -35.99
C CYS A 331 13.15 -9.33 -37.06
N LYS A 332 13.76 -10.51 -37.01
CA LYS A 332 13.53 -11.60 -37.98
C LYS A 332 12.70 -12.75 -37.43
N CYS A 333 12.93 -13.10 -36.16
CA CYS A 333 12.17 -14.13 -35.47
C CYS A 333 12.20 -13.89 -33.95
N MET A 334 11.34 -14.61 -33.25
CA MET A 334 11.25 -14.60 -31.80
C MET A 334 11.36 -16.03 -31.28
N LYS A 335 12.15 -16.23 -30.22
CA LYS A 335 12.19 -17.45 -29.42
C LYS A 335 11.39 -17.23 -28.15
N VAL A 336 10.61 -18.22 -27.74
CA VAL A 336 9.90 -18.22 -26.46
C VAL A 336 10.40 -19.40 -25.65
N ASP A 337 11.13 -19.11 -24.58
CA ASP A 337 11.58 -20.14 -23.63
C ASP A 337 10.49 -20.34 -22.57
N PHE A 338 10.23 -21.61 -22.25
CA PHE A 338 9.24 -22.03 -21.25
C PHE A 338 9.76 -23.25 -20.47
N ASP A 339 9.09 -23.51 -19.35
CA ASP A 339 9.39 -24.57 -18.39
C ASP A 339 10.87 -24.55 -17.91
N ARG A 340 11.49 -23.35 -17.85
CA ARG A 340 12.94 -23.15 -17.63
C ARG A 340 13.47 -23.77 -16.34
N PHE A 341 12.61 -23.90 -15.33
CA PHE A 341 12.96 -24.43 -14.01
C PHE A 341 12.58 -25.90 -13.83
N ILE A 342 11.99 -26.54 -14.86
CA ILE A 342 11.54 -27.93 -14.83
C ILE A 342 12.23 -28.70 -15.96
N GLU A 343 11.95 -28.33 -17.21
CA GLU A 343 12.51 -28.91 -18.42
C GLU A 343 12.57 -27.81 -19.48
N HIS A 344 13.71 -27.12 -19.58
CA HIS A 344 13.86 -25.94 -20.42
C HIS A 344 13.65 -26.28 -21.89
N ARG A 345 12.56 -25.75 -22.46
CA ARG A 345 12.17 -25.91 -23.87
C ARG A 345 12.00 -24.54 -24.51
N ALA A 346 12.08 -24.50 -25.85
CA ALA A 346 11.86 -23.25 -26.56
C ALA A 346 11.30 -23.44 -27.97
N ASN A 347 10.29 -22.64 -28.29
CA ASN A 347 9.70 -22.58 -29.62
C ASN A 347 10.08 -21.28 -30.32
N TYR A 348 10.27 -21.35 -31.63
CA TYR A 348 10.57 -20.20 -32.47
C TYR A 348 9.36 -19.81 -33.31
N TYR A 349 9.18 -18.51 -33.50
CA TYR A 349 8.08 -17.92 -34.23
C TYR A 349 8.59 -16.88 -35.23
N ASP A 350 7.93 -16.77 -36.37
CA ASP A 350 8.12 -15.62 -37.25
C ASP A 350 7.52 -14.34 -36.60
N ILE A 351 7.75 -13.19 -37.23
CA ILE A 351 7.25 -11.91 -36.70
C ILE A 351 5.71 -11.83 -36.68
N GLN A 352 5.02 -12.57 -37.56
CA GLN A 352 3.56 -12.69 -37.56
C GLN A 352 3.06 -13.54 -36.39
N GLY A 353 3.90 -14.42 -35.84
CA GLY A 353 3.59 -15.32 -34.73
C GLY A 353 3.30 -16.75 -35.16
N ASN A 354 3.63 -17.13 -36.40
CA ASN A 354 3.53 -18.52 -36.85
C ASN A 354 4.73 -19.32 -36.34
N LEU A 355 4.48 -20.56 -35.91
CA LEU A 355 5.53 -21.45 -35.44
C LEU A 355 6.51 -21.78 -36.58
N LEU A 356 7.80 -21.65 -36.30
CA LEU A 356 8.89 -22.04 -37.18
C LEU A 356 9.35 -23.46 -36.83
N ASP A 357 9.75 -24.20 -37.86
CA ASP A 357 10.41 -25.50 -37.73
C ASP A 357 11.89 -25.35 -37.35
N LEU A 358 12.17 -24.46 -36.39
CA LEU A 358 13.48 -24.06 -35.87
C LEU A 358 13.58 -24.46 -34.40
N GLY A 359 14.72 -25.02 -33.98
CA GLY A 359 14.96 -25.37 -32.58
C GLY A 359 16.45 -25.61 -32.30
N GLU A 360 16.86 -25.31 -31.07
CA GLU A 360 18.21 -25.56 -30.56
C GLU A 360 18.25 -26.92 -29.86
N THR A 361 19.40 -27.60 -29.87
CA THR A 361 19.56 -28.89 -29.17
C THR A 361 19.53 -28.75 -27.66
N ILE A 362 19.99 -27.62 -27.12
CA ILE A 362 20.09 -27.35 -25.67
C ILE A 362 18.72 -27.12 -25.01
N CYS A 363 17.78 -26.56 -25.76
CA CYS A 363 16.40 -26.35 -25.34
C CYS A 363 15.46 -26.78 -26.48
N PRO A 364 15.23 -28.09 -26.62
CA PRO A 364 14.46 -28.63 -27.74
C PRO A 364 13.06 -28.01 -27.85
N PRO A 365 12.54 -27.80 -29.07
CA PRO A 365 11.20 -27.29 -29.27
C PRO A 365 10.14 -28.32 -28.91
N ASP A 366 8.97 -27.83 -28.52
CA ASP A 366 7.74 -28.63 -28.38
C ASP A 366 6.64 -28.01 -29.24
N PRO A 367 6.48 -28.45 -30.51
CA PRO A 367 5.46 -27.93 -31.41
C PRO A 367 4.02 -28.15 -30.93
N GLN A 368 3.79 -29.07 -29.99
CA GLN A 368 2.47 -29.34 -29.44
C GLN A 368 2.11 -28.36 -28.31
N ARG A 369 3.10 -27.64 -27.77
CA ARG A 369 2.88 -26.59 -26.77
C ARG A 369 2.15 -25.41 -27.40
N ALA A 370 0.87 -25.27 -27.07
CA ALA A 370 0.07 -24.12 -27.46
C ALA A 370 0.45 -22.87 -26.65
N ILE A 371 1.42 -22.10 -27.16
CA ILE A 371 1.80 -20.80 -26.59
C ILE A 371 0.92 -19.72 -27.20
N VAL A 372 0.15 -19.02 -26.36
CA VAL A 372 -0.56 -17.80 -26.77
C VAL A 372 0.42 -16.64 -26.63
N LEU A 373 0.86 -16.08 -27.76
CA LEU A 373 1.76 -14.94 -27.75
C LEU A 373 1.11 -13.70 -27.08
N PRO A 374 1.88 -12.91 -26.31
CA PRO A 374 1.32 -11.82 -25.53
C PRO A 374 0.84 -10.68 -26.42
N LYS A 375 -0.20 -9.96 -25.99
CA LYS A 375 -0.70 -8.76 -26.70
C LYS A 375 0.37 -7.68 -26.87
N SER A 376 1.36 -7.65 -25.97
CA SER A 376 2.50 -6.73 -25.98
C SER A 376 3.63 -7.14 -26.95
N LYS A 377 3.52 -8.26 -27.68
CA LYS A 377 4.53 -8.74 -28.64
C LYS A 377 5.00 -7.65 -29.60
N GLU A 378 4.08 -6.92 -30.21
CA GLU A 378 4.42 -5.86 -31.18
C GLU A 378 5.22 -4.72 -30.55
N GLN A 379 4.92 -4.39 -29.28
CA GLN A 379 5.65 -3.37 -28.55
C GLN A 379 7.05 -3.84 -28.19
N MET A 380 7.22 -5.10 -27.75
CA MET A 380 8.53 -5.70 -27.50
C MET A 380 9.39 -5.72 -28.76
N MET A 381 8.80 -6.12 -29.90
CA MET A 381 9.49 -6.12 -31.20
C MET A 381 10.00 -4.73 -31.58
N LYS A 382 9.15 -3.69 -31.47
CA LYS A 382 9.56 -2.30 -31.73
C LYS A 382 10.68 -1.82 -30.81
N LEU A 383 10.68 -2.28 -29.55
CA LEU A 383 11.75 -1.96 -28.60
C LEU A 383 13.05 -2.68 -28.98
N ALA A 384 12.97 -3.96 -29.35
CA ALA A 384 14.12 -4.74 -29.81
C ALA A 384 14.78 -4.11 -31.03
N GLU A 385 13.99 -3.74 -32.04
CA GLU A 385 14.48 -3.08 -33.25
C GLU A 385 15.21 -1.77 -32.93
N LYS A 386 14.62 -0.92 -32.08
CA LYS A 386 15.26 0.32 -31.61
C LYS A 386 16.60 0.08 -30.91
N LEU A 387 16.70 -0.98 -30.10
CA LEU A 387 17.92 -1.33 -29.39
C LEU A 387 19.00 -1.90 -30.32
N SER A 388 18.59 -2.49 -31.45
CA SER A 388 19.47 -3.16 -32.42
C SER A 388 19.96 -2.27 -33.57
N ILE A 389 19.63 -0.98 -33.59
CA ILE A 389 20.06 -0.05 -34.65
C ILE A 389 21.59 -0.07 -34.75
N ASN A 390 22.10 -0.23 -35.98
CA ASN A 390 23.52 -0.33 -36.30
C ASN A 390 24.27 -1.50 -35.63
N ILE A 391 23.56 -2.54 -35.17
CA ILE A 391 24.15 -3.76 -34.63
C ILE A 391 23.83 -4.92 -35.61
N PRO A 392 24.85 -5.62 -36.15
CA PRO A 392 24.63 -6.70 -37.12
C PRO A 392 23.74 -7.83 -36.59
N LEU A 393 23.98 -8.25 -35.34
CA LEU A 393 23.15 -9.21 -34.61
C LEU A 393 22.96 -8.73 -33.17
N LEU A 394 21.71 -8.60 -32.76
CA LEU A 394 21.34 -8.41 -31.36
C LEU A 394 20.13 -9.26 -31.03
N ARG A 395 20.28 -10.15 -30.06
CA ARG A 395 19.14 -10.78 -29.40
C ARG A 395 18.73 -9.94 -28.20
N VAL A 396 17.46 -9.55 -28.14
CA VAL A 396 16.91 -8.73 -27.06
C VAL A 396 15.86 -9.54 -26.33
N ASP A 397 16.03 -9.68 -25.02
CA ASP A 397 15.18 -10.52 -24.20
C ASP A 397 14.21 -9.65 -23.39
N PHE A 398 12.96 -10.09 -23.31
CA PHE A 398 11.91 -9.45 -22.54
C PHE A 398 11.11 -10.48 -21.73
N TYR A 399 10.56 -10.00 -20.63
CA TYR A 399 9.53 -10.70 -19.86
C TYR A 399 8.21 -9.91 -19.94
N GLU A 400 7.11 -10.62 -19.82
CA GLU A 400 5.78 -10.05 -19.74
C GLU A 400 5.12 -10.54 -18.45
N VAL A 401 4.76 -9.59 -17.57
CA VAL A 401 4.05 -9.89 -16.33
C VAL A 401 2.88 -8.92 -16.19
N ASN A 402 1.66 -9.45 -16.18
CA ASN A 402 0.41 -8.71 -15.97
C ASN A 402 0.23 -7.50 -16.92
N GLY A 403 0.51 -7.70 -18.20
CA GLY A 403 0.45 -6.69 -19.27
C GLY A 403 1.67 -5.76 -19.32
N LYS A 404 2.67 -5.92 -18.46
CA LYS A 404 3.85 -5.04 -18.39
C LYS A 404 5.09 -5.73 -18.97
N ILE A 405 5.81 -4.99 -19.80
CA ILE A 405 7.07 -5.44 -20.43
C ILE A 405 8.24 -5.10 -19.51
N PHE A 406 9.10 -6.08 -19.25
CA PHE A 406 10.35 -5.93 -18.52
C PHE A 406 11.51 -6.32 -19.42
N PHE A 407 12.56 -5.50 -19.45
CA PHE A 407 13.80 -5.83 -20.12
C PHE A 407 14.52 -6.97 -19.38
N GLY A 408 15.00 -7.97 -20.12
CA GLY A 408 15.82 -9.05 -19.60
C GLY A 408 17.31 -8.81 -19.83
N GLU A 409 17.77 -9.07 -21.05
CA GLU A 409 19.18 -8.94 -21.41
C GLU A 409 19.39 -8.59 -22.89
N LEU A 410 20.60 -8.13 -23.21
CA LEU A 410 21.11 -7.93 -24.57
C LEU A 410 22.20 -8.95 -24.85
N THR A 411 22.04 -9.74 -25.91
CA THR A 411 23.01 -10.77 -26.30
C THR A 411 23.50 -10.55 -27.73
N PHE A 412 24.79 -10.26 -27.85
CA PHE A 412 25.47 -10.04 -29.14
C PHE A 412 25.94 -11.35 -29.78
N PHE A 413 26.27 -12.35 -28.96
CA PHE A 413 26.81 -13.63 -29.41
C PHE A 413 26.03 -14.78 -28.74
N PRO A 414 24.82 -15.11 -29.24
CA PRO A 414 24.04 -16.23 -28.71
C PRO A 414 24.88 -17.52 -28.66
N ALA A 415 24.88 -18.19 -27.51
CA ALA A 415 25.67 -19.40 -27.25
C ALA A 415 27.17 -19.27 -27.60
N SER A 416 27.74 -18.06 -27.54
CA SER A 416 29.11 -17.76 -28.00
C SER A 416 29.40 -18.15 -29.46
N GLY A 417 28.37 -18.36 -30.28
CA GLY A 417 28.50 -18.85 -31.65
C GLY A 417 28.73 -20.36 -31.79
N PHE A 418 28.66 -21.12 -30.69
CA PHE A 418 28.85 -22.59 -30.69
C PHE A 418 27.55 -23.38 -30.49
N GLY A 419 26.41 -22.69 -30.46
CA GLY A 419 25.10 -23.34 -30.34
C GLY A 419 24.77 -24.17 -31.58
N SER A 420 24.24 -25.37 -31.38
CA SER A 420 23.79 -26.25 -32.48
C SER A 420 22.27 -26.24 -32.60
N PHE A 421 21.78 -26.16 -33.84
CA PHE A 421 20.37 -26.35 -34.16
C PHE A 421 20.06 -27.84 -34.35
N ILE A 422 18.79 -28.21 -34.21
CA ILE A 422 18.32 -29.59 -34.45
C ILE A 422 18.43 -29.94 -35.95
N LYS A 423 18.23 -28.94 -36.82
CA LYS A 423 18.39 -29.07 -38.27
C LYS A 423 19.46 -28.09 -38.73
N ASP A 424 20.54 -28.61 -39.31
CA ASP A 424 21.70 -27.83 -39.76
C ASP A 424 21.33 -26.72 -40.76
N GLU A 425 20.26 -26.91 -41.55
CA GLU A 425 19.79 -25.92 -42.52
C GLU A 425 19.49 -24.55 -41.89
N TRP A 426 19.11 -24.52 -40.61
CA TRP A 426 18.81 -23.28 -39.91
C TRP A 426 20.04 -22.47 -39.55
N ASP A 427 21.19 -23.12 -39.37
CA ASP A 427 22.45 -22.41 -39.15
C ASP A 427 22.78 -21.54 -40.38
N TYR A 428 22.74 -22.15 -41.57
CA TYR A 428 22.92 -21.45 -42.84
C TYR A 428 21.85 -20.38 -43.09
N ARG A 429 20.58 -20.68 -42.75
CA ARG A 429 19.47 -19.75 -42.97
C ARG A 429 19.58 -18.51 -42.10
N LEU A 430 19.88 -18.67 -40.80
CA LEU A 430 20.11 -17.54 -39.90
C LEU A 430 21.37 -16.76 -40.29
N GLY A 431 22.43 -17.46 -40.68
CA GLY A 431 23.65 -16.85 -41.22
C GLY A 431 23.38 -15.97 -42.45
N SER A 432 22.48 -16.39 -43.35
CA SER A 432 22.13 -15.63 -44.56
C SER A 432 21.47 -14.28 -44.29
N TRP A 433 20.95 -14.06 -43.09
CA TRP A 433 20.31 -12.81 -42.68
C TRP A 433 21.30 -11.78 -42.11
N LEU A 434 22.52 -12.21 -41.77
CA LEU A 434 23.57 -11.35 -41.27
C LEU A 434 24.26 -10.64 -42.43
N MET A 435 24.35 -9.32 -42.35
CA MET A 435 25.14 -8.53 -43.31
C MET A 435 26.45 -8.21 -42.60
N LEU A 436 27.53 -8.81 -43.07
CA LEU A 436 28.86 -8.51 -42.59
C LEU A 436 29.44 -7.40 -43.46
N SER A 437 30.13 -6.44 -42.86
CA SER A 437 30.90 -5.46 -43.62
C SER A 437 32.05 -6.16 -44.35
N ASP A 438 32.33 -5.73 -45.58
CA ASP A 438 33.60 -6.05 -46.23
C ASP A 438 34.74 -5.56 -45.33
N LYS A 439 35.71 -6.44 -45.06
CA LYS A 439 36.83 -6.16 -44.15
C LYS A 439 37.86 -5.22 -44.74
#